data_AF-A0A158NYC4-F1
#
_entry.id   AF-A0A158NYC4-F1
#
_cell.length_a   1.000
_cell.length_b   1.000
_cell.length_c   1.000
_cell.angle_alpha   90.00
_cell.angle_beta   90.00
_cell.angle_gamma   90.00
#
_symmetry.space_group_name_H-M   'P 1'
#
loop_
_entity.id
_entity.type
_entity.pdbx_description
1 polymer ?
#
loop_
_entity_poly.entity_id
_entity_poly.type
_entity_poly.pdbx_seq_one_letter_code
_entity_poly.pdbx_strand_id
1 'polypeptide(L)'
;MDHMAYQRNTSKTRKGNLKPHELCNGPSKLCMAYQLNKQHSKYSLCTWKNLWIEDDRALRDIKIVKSARIGINSCDPEWANKPLRYYIYDNKSVSKRNKKAEMEIV
;
A
#
# COMPACT_ATOMS: atom_id res chain seq x y z
N MET A 1 -11.01 -0.70 -13.78
CA MET A 1 -11.10 -0.81 -12.30
C MET A 1 -11.95 -2.02 -11.88
N ASP A 2 -12.97 -2.37 -12.66
CA ASP A 2 -13.90 -3.47 -12.35
C ASP A 2 -13.22 -4.83 -12.18
N HIS A 3 -12.18 -5.11 -12.98
CA HIS A 3 -11.40 -6.33 -12.82
C HIS A 3 -10.70 -6.40 -11.44
N MET A 4 -10.07 -5.32 -10.98
CA MET A 4 -9.45 -5.29 -9.64
C MET A 4 -10.50 -5.43 -8.54
N ALA A 5 -11.65 -4.79 -8.68
CA ALA A 5 -12.75 -4.91 -7.73
C ALA A 5 -13.27 -6.36 -7.66
N TYR A 6 -13.40 -7.03 -8.81
CA TYR A 6 -13.76 -8.45 -8.89
C TYR A 6 -12.73 -9.34 -8.16
N GLN A 7 -11.44 -9.17 -8.45
CA GLN A 7 -10.36 -9.94 -7.79
C GLN A 7 -10.25 -9.67 -6.28
N ARG A 8 -10.73 -8.52 -5.80
CA ARG A 8 -10.78 -8.17 -4.37
C ARG A 8 -12.01 -8.75 -3.66
N ASN A 9 -13.05 -9.13 -4.38
CA ASN A 9 -14.33 -9.62 -3.87
C ASN A 9 -14.37 -11.16 -3.73
N THR A 10 -13.29 -11.76 -3.22
CA THR A 10 -13.18 -13.22 -3.06
C THR A 10 -13.90 -13.78 -1.83
N SER A 11 -14.40 -12.93 -0.93
CA SER A 11 -15.14 -13.37 0.26
C SER A 11 -16.64 -13.07 0.12
N LYS A 12 -17.48 -14.10 0.35
CA LYS A 12 -18.95 -14.06 0.32
C LYS A 12 -19.59 -12.96 1.19
N THR A 13 -18.83 -12.33 2.09
CA THR A 13 -19.32 -11.37 3.10
C THR A 13 -19.21 -9.89 2.72
N ARG A 14 -18.61 -9.52 1.58
CA ARG A 14 -18.52 -8.11 1.13
C ARG A 14 -19.15 -7.89 -0.24
N LYS A 15 -20.48 -7.84 -0.28
CA LYS A 15 -21.27 -7.37 -1.45
C LYS A 15 -21.38 -5.84 -1.48
N GLY A 16 -20.24 -5.14 -1.52
CA GLY A 16 -20.22 -3.68 -1.67
C GLY A 16 -19.33 -3.28 -2.84
N ASN A 17 -19.76 -2.31 -3.64
CA ASN A 17 -18.90 -1.73 -4.67
C ASN A 17 -17.73 -1.02 -3.98
N LEU A 18 -16.51 -1.55 -4.16
CA LEU A 18 -15.29 -0.96 -3.62
C LEU A 18 -15.03 0.38 -4.32
N LYS A 19 -14.76 1.43 -3.55
CA LYS A 19 -14.31 2.71 -4.10
C LYS A 19 -12.89 2.56 -4.65
N PRO A 20 -12.47 3.36 -5.64
CA PRO A 20 -11.13 3.24 -6.25
C PRO A 20 -9.97 3.24 -5.23
N HIS A 21 -10.04 4.11 -4.21
CA HIS A 21 -9.01 4.20 -3.17
C HIS A 21 -8.97 2.98 -2.23
N GLU A 22 -9.97 2.09 -2.26
CA GLU A 22 -10.05 0.89 -1.41
C GLU A 22 -9.47 -0.36 -2.07
N LEU A 23 -9.19 -0.29 -3.39
CA LEU A 23 -8.70 -1.43 -4.16
C LEU A 23 -7.32 -1.87 -3.65
N CYS A 24 -6.42 -0.91 -3.42
CA CYS A 24 -5.01 -1.14 -3.11
C CYS A 24 -4.56 -0.52 -1.77
N ASN A 25 -5.48 -0.17 -0.86
CA ASN A 25 -5.14 0.44 0.43
C ASN A 25 -4.64 -0.57 1.49
N GLY A 26 -3.71 -1.43 1.12
CA GLY A 26 -3.04 -2.36 2.01
C GLY A 26 -2.19 -3.38 1.24
N PRO A 27 -1.15 -3.95 1.88
CA PRO A 27 -0.20 -4.84 1.20
C PRO A 27 -0.88 -6.08 0.60
N SER A 28 -1.68 -6.81 1.39
CA SER A 28 -2.43 -7.97 0.88
C SER A 28 -3.51 -7.58 -0.13
N LYS A 29 -4.08 -6.37 -0.02
CA LYS A 29 -5.10 -5.85 -0.95
C LYS A 29 -4.51 -5.56 -2.31
N LEU A 30 -3.34 -4.92 -2.35
CA LEU A 30 -2.55 -4.74 -3.57
C LEU A 30 -2.29 -6.09 -4.24
N CYS A 31 -1.81 -7.09 -3.48
CA CYS A 31 -1.55 -8.42 -4.03
C CYS A 31 -2.82 -9.03 -4.65
N MET A 32 -3.96 -8.98 -3.97
CA MET A 32 -5.24 -9.46 -4.53
C MET A 32 -5.66 -8.71 -5.79
N ALA A 33 -5.59 -7.37 -5.79
CA ALA A 33 -5.98 -6.55 -6.95
C ALA A 33 -5.14 -6.86 -8.20
N TYR A 34 -3.86 -7.17 -8.02
CA TYR A 34 -2.91 -7.52 -9.08
C TYR A 34 -2.70 -9.03 -9.25
N GLN A 35 -3.50 -9.88 -8.57
CA GLN A 35 -3.37 -11.34 -8.59
C GLN A 35 -1.98 -11.88 -8.26
N LEU A 36 -1.24 -11.17 -7.40
CA LEU A 36 0.05 -11.61 -6.90
C LEU A 36 -0.13 -12.69 -5.84
N ASN A 37 0.49 -13.84 -6.06
CA ASN A 37 0.45 -14.98 -5.15
C ASN A 37 1.88 -15.51 -4.89
N LYS A 38 1.99 -16.56 -4.06
CA LYS A 38 3.28 -17.12 -3.61
C LYS A 38 4.18 -17.60 -4.76
N GLN A 39 3.60 -18.00 -5.91
CA GLN A 39 4.37 -18.47 -7.07
C GLN A 39 5.25 -17.36 -7.68
N HIS A 40 4.85 -16.09 -7.53
CA HIS A 40 5.62 -14.94 -8.01
C HIS A 40 6.76 -14.54 -7.04
N SER A 41 6.93 -15.26 -5.93
CA SER A 41 8.05 -15.01 -5.02
C SER A 41 9.38 -15.23 -5.73
N LYS A 42 10.36 -14.35 -5.47
CA LYS A 42 11.69 -14.34 -6.09
C LYS A 42 11.73 -13.96 -7.58
N TYR A 43 10.59 -13.61 -8.18
CA TYR A 43 10.61 -13.08 -9.54
C TYR A 43 11.30 -11.72 -9.53
N SER A 44 12.15 -11.46 -10.52
CA SER A 44 12.85 -10.18 -10.64
C SER A 44 11.93 -9.15 -11.28
N LEU A 45 11.74 -8.00 -10.61
CA LEU A 45 11.00 -6.86 -11.18
C LEU A 45 11.67 -6.26 -12.42
N CYS A 46 12.97 -6.54 -12.64
CA CYS A 46 13.71 -6.01 -13.78
C CYS A 46 13.58 -6.88 -15.03
N THR A 47 13.26 -8.17 -14.89
CA THR A 47 13.22 -9.12 -16.02
C THR A 47 11.86 -9.78 -16.22
N TRP A 48 11.03 -9.84 -15.19
CA TRP A 48 9.68 -10.37 -15.31
C TRP A 48 8.78 -9.40 -16.07
N LYS A 49 8.15 -9.86 -17.16
CA LYS A 49 7.36 -9.01 -18.06
C LYS A 49 5.96 -8.67 -17.55
N ASN A 50 5.43 -9.37 -16.54
CA ASN A 50 4.05 -9.17 -16.10
C ASN A 50 3.90 -8.15 -14.96
N LEU A 51 4.99 -7.66 -14.37
CA LEU A 51 4.98 -6.60 -13.37
C LEU A 51 6.29 -5.82 -13.44
N TRP A 52 6.18 -4.51 -13.57
CA TRP A 52 7.33 -3.61 -13.63
C TRP A 52 7.00 -2.29 -12.91
N ILE A 53 8.01 -1.45 -12.73
CA ILE A 53 7.88 -0.11 -12.17
C ILE A 53 8.19 0.86 -13.31
N GLU A 54 7.33 1.87 -13.48
CA GLU A 54 7.52 2.93 -14.46
C GLU A 54 7.79 4.26 -13.76
N ASP A 55 8.59 5.10 -14.39
CA ASP A 55 8.70 6.50 -14.03
C ASP A 55 7.40 7.21 -14.42
N ASP A 56 6.75 7.82 -13.43
CA ASP A 56 5.54 8.62 -13.60
C ASP A 56 5.80 9.93 -14.34
N ARG A 57 7.08 10.33 -14.54
CA ARG A 57 7.56 11.53 -15.26
C ARG A 57 6.99 12.86 -14.75
N ALA A 58 6.16 12.83 -13.71
CA ALA A 58 5.52 14.01 -13.17
C ALA A 58 6.43 14.65 -12.12
N LEU A 59 6.81 15.91 -12.36
CA LEU A 59 7.41 16.76 -11.33
C LEU A 59 6.29 17.25 -10.41
N ARG A 60 5.97 16.44 -9.40
CA ARG A 60 5.01 16.79 -8.36
C ARG A 60 5.73 17.07 -7.06
N ASP A 61 5.44 18.23 -6.47
CA ASP A 61 5.84 18.49 -5.08
C ASP A 61 4.99 17.60 -4.16
N ILE A 62 5.59 16.50 -3.69
CA ILE A 62 4.93 15.53 -2.83
C ILE A 62 5.49 15.63 -1.41
N LYS A 63 4.60 15.83 -0.45
CA LYS A 63 4.96 15.76 0.98
C LYS A 63 4.99 14.30 1.42
N ILE A 64 6.13 13.86 1.96
CA ILE A 64 6.31 12.50 2.46
C ILE A 64 6.21 12.47 3.98
N VAL A 65 5.27 11.68 4.51
CA VAL A 65 5.15 11.41 5.94
C VAL A 65 6.04 10.23 6.30
N LYS A 66 6.81 10.36 7.39
CA LYS A 66 7.58 9.27 8.01
C LYS A 66 6.84 8.81 9.27
N SER A 67 6.65 7.51 9.45
CA SER A 67 5.95 6.98 10.63
C SER A 67 6.49 5.62 11.06
N ALA A 68 6.12 5.20 12.28
CA ALA A 68 6.27 3.82 12.71
C ALA A 68 5.57 2.84 11.73
N ARG A 69 6.10 1.62 11.62
CA ARG A 69 5.54 0.55 10.78
C ARG A 69 4.25 -0.01 11.41
N ILE A 70 3.41 -0.67 10.61
CA ILE A 70 2.14 -1.24 11.07
C ILE A 70 2.35 -2.72 11.41
N GLY A 71 1.80 -3.17 12.54
CA GLY A 71 1.69 -4.60 12.86
C GLY A 71 2.96 -5.22 13.44
N ILE A 72 3.90 -4.40 13.93
CA ILE A 72 5.17 -4.85 14.52
C ILE A 72 5.34 -4.46 16.00
N ASN A 73 4.24 -4.11 16.68
CA ASN A 73 4.27 -3.66 18.07
C ASN A 73 4.74 -4.74 19.05
N SER A 74 4.75 -6.01 18.61
CA SER A 74 5.26 -7.15 19.38
C SER A 74 6.78 -7.31 19.28
N CYS A 75 7.45 -6.57 18.40
CA CYS A 75 8.91 -6.53 18.32
C CYS A 75 9.47 -5.58 19.39
N ASP A 76 10.79 -5.54 19.50
CA ASP A 76 11.52 -4.60 20.36
C ASP A 76 10.98 -3.15 20.20
N PRO A 77 10.65 -2.45 21.31
CA PRO A 77 10.11 -1.10 21.27
C PRO A 77 10.97 -0.11 20.48
N GLU A 78 12.29 -0.27 20.48
CA GLU A 78 13.20 0.55 19.69
C GLU A 78 12.83 0.44 18.20
N TRP A 79 12.73 -0.77 17.68
CA TRP A 79 12.44 -1.04 16.26
C TRP A 79 10.97 -0.84 15.88
N ALA A 80 10.07 -1.04 16.82
CA ALA A 80 8.65 -0.78 16.64
C ALA A 80 8.38 0.72 16.45
N ASN A 81 9.10 1.59 17.15
CA ASN A 81 8.91 3.04 17.12
C ASN A 81 9.72 3.78 16.04
N LYS A 82 10.76 3.16 15.45
CA LYS A 82 11.54 3.82 14.38
C LYS A 82 10.65 4.21 13.18
N PRO A 83 10.86 5.41 12.59
CA PRO A 83 10.04 5.94 11.50
C PRO A 83 10.40 5.33 10.13
N LEU A 84 10.21 4.01 10.00
CA LEU A 84 10.62 3.21 8.84
C LEU A 84 9.47 2.89 7.87
N ARG A 85 8.38 3.65 7.94
CA ARG A 85 7.27 3.59 6.98
C ARG A 85 7.08 4.97 6.37
N TYR A 86 6.95 5.01 5.05
CA TYR A 86 6.81 6.23 4.27
C TYR A 86 5.50 6.19 3.49
N TYR A 87 4.82 7.33 3.37
CA TYR A 87 3.65 7.48 2.51
C TYR A 87 3.43 8.94 2.14
N ILE A 88 2.66 9.17 1.07
CA ILE A 88 2.30 10.51 0.59
C ILE A 88 1.25 11.12 1.52
N TYR A 89 1.48 12.35 1.98
CA TYR A 89 0.55 13.12 2.81
C TYR A 89 -0.83 13.22 2.16
N ASP A 90 -1.88 13.13 3.00
CA ASP A 90 -3.29 13.23 2.61
C ASP A 90 -3.78 12.27 1.50
N ASN A 91 -3.00 11.25 1.16
CA ASN A 91 -3.40 10.28 0.13
C ASN A 91 -4.45 9.29 0.68
N LYS A 92 -5.65 9.32 0.11
CA LYS A 92 -6.81 8.46 0.51
C LYS A 92 -6.56 6.96 0.35
N SER A 93 -5.61 6.56 -0.50
CA SER A 93 -5.26 5.16 -0.73
C SER A 93 -4.28 4.61 0.32
N VAL A 94 -3.81 5.43 1.27
CA VAL A 94 -2.94 4.98 2.36
C VAL A 94 -3.72 4.09 3.33
N SER A 95 -3.18 2.91 3.61
CA SER A 95 -3.86 1.90 4.44
C SER A 95 -4.18 2.34 5.88
N LYS A 96 -3.29 3.12 6.49
CA LYS A 96 -3.44 3.69 7.84
C LYS A 96 -2.61 4.97 7.91
N ARG A 97 -3.30 6.09 8.05
CA ARG A 97 -2.70 7.40 8.26
C ARG A 97 -2.27 7.57 9.72
N ASN A 98 -1.15 8.26 9.93
CA ASN A 98 -0.65 8.61 11.25
C ASN A 98 -0.82 10.12 11.42
N LYS A 99 -1.93 10.52 12.05
CA LYS A 99 -2.29 11.94 12.24
C LYS A 99 -1.21 12.73 12.97
N LYS A 100 -0.52 12.13 13.94
CA LYS A 100 0.57 12.80 14.67
C LYS A 100 1.74 13.11 13.75
N ALA A 101 2.21 12.12 12.99
CA ALA A 101 3.29 12.32 12.02
C ALA A 101 2.89 13.23 10.85
N GLU A 102 1.60 13.27 10.49
CA GLU A 102 1.07 14.22 9.51
C GLU A 102 1.10 15.66 10.02
N MET A 103 0.81 15.90 11.30
CA MET A 103 0.92 17.23 11.90
C MET A 103 2.36 17.74 12.00
N GLU A 104 3.36 16.86 12.04
CA GLU A 104 4.78 17.23 12.13
C GLU A 104 5.35 17.76 10.80
N ILE A 105 4.62 17.60 9.68
CA ILE A 105 5.06 18.03 8.34
C ILE A 105 4.18 19.15 7.73
N VAL A 106 3.18 19.62 8.49
CA VAL A 106 2.30 20.74 8.14
C VAL A 106 2.80 21.97 8.86
#